data_AF-A0A1R0GZD7-F1
#
_entry.id   AF-A0A1R0GZD7-F1
#
_cell.length_a   1.000
_cell.length_b   1.000
_cell.length_c   1.000
_cell.angle_alpha   90.00
_cell.angle_beta   90.00
_cell.angle_gamma   90.00
#
_symmetry.space_group_name_H-M   'P 1'
#
loop_
_entity.id
_entity.type
_entity.pdbx_description
1 polymer ?
#
loop_
_entity_poly.entity_id
_entity_poly.type
_entity_poly.pdbx_seq_one_letter_code
_entity_poly.pdbx_strand_id
1 'polypeptide(L)'
;MLLNFHISFIPLYFAQLAYQVLSDEDKRRIYDKYGEEGLKEGGGHGGHGFNPEDIFAQFFGGMFGGNRSGGPKAKPIGPAIKLDFPASLEELYRGREVDLDVSKQKLCPHCGGTGAESSDDISTCDDCNGSGMKVVERVLGPGFIQRMQTTCQKCHGAGKVTKKKCHICSGKKVVRGSDQISFDITPGTPNGHSITVEDEADEYPDKETGPVIFIVTETPHRLFSRVKNNLHMDVQISLLESLTGFTRKFKHLNGKTIELVHEGITPNGFVEEKKGLGMPLFNDPEVFGSLFVKYFVQFPKSLSKKASDSIIEILGTGIQYNPAIGIHSRPTLLNTEKSGQATENIHDEL
;
A
#
# COMPACT_ATOMS: atom_id res chain seq x y z
N MET A 1 31.13 -14.35 -8.12
CA MET A 1 30.13 -15.01 -7.25
C MET A 1 29.07 -13.98 -6.89
N LEU A 2 28.09 -13.77 -7.78
CA LEU A 2 26.92 -12.91 -7.56
C LEU A 2 25.82 -13.31 -8.56
N LEU A 3 24.57 -13.08 -8.13
CA LEU A 3 23.25 -13.17 -8.80
C LEU A 3 22.47 -14.45 -8.42
N ASN A 4 21.57 -14.36 -7.43
CA ASN A 4 20.20 -13.80 -7.49
C ASN A 4 19.35 -14.44 -8.60
N PHE A 5 18.43 -15.34 -8.22
CA PHE A 5 17.27 -15.67 -9.03
C PHE A 5 15.98 -15.58 -8.22
N HIS A 6 15.09 -14.77 -8.80
CA HIS A 6 13.70 -14.53 -8.47
C HIS A 6 12.92 -15.83 -8.25
N ILE A 7 12.17 -15.90 -7.16
CA ILE A 7 11.03 -16.80 -7.03
C ILE A 7 9.91 -16.19 -7.88
N SER A 8 9.75 -16.71 -9.10
CA SER A 8 8.64 -16.37 -9.99
C SER A 8 7.36 -17.02 -9.45
N PHE A 9 6.40 -16.17 -9.10
CA PHE A 9 4.99 -16.53 -8.98
C PHE A 9 4.56 -17.28 -10.26
N ILE A 10 4.28 -18.58 -10.14
CA ILE A 10 3.55 -19.30 -11.18
C ILE A 10 2.09 -18.86 -11.05
N PRO A 11 1.51 -18.17 -12.04
CA PRO A 11 0.12 -17.74 -11.94
C PRO A 11 -0.79 -18.96 -11.83
N LEU A 12 -1.75 -18.92 -10.90
CA LEU A 12 -2.79 -19.94 -10.62
C LEU A 12 -3.45 -20.55 -11.87
N TYR A 13 -3.42 -19.83 -12.98
CA TYR A 13 -3.83 -20.24 -14.31
C TYR A 13 -3.17 -21.52 -14.85
N PHE A 14 -1.86 -21.71 -14.64
CA PHE A 14 -1.15 -22.91 -15.11
C PHE A 14 -1.53 -24.16 -14.33
N ALA A 15 -1.90 -24.01 -13.04
CA ALA A 15 -2.32 -25.12 -12.20
C ALA A 15 -3.69 -25.67 -12.62
N GLN A 16 -4.62 -24.80 -13.04
CA GLN A 16 -5.94 -25.22 -13.54
C GLN A 16 -5.88 -25.92 -14.91
N LEU A 17 -5.01 -25.43 -15.81
CA LEU A 17 -4.82 -26.06 -17.12
C LEU A 17 -4.18 -27.45 -16.99
N ALA A 18 -3.16 -27.58 -16.13
CA ALA A 18 -2.53 -28.86 -15.84
C ALA A 18 -3.52 -29.86 -15.21
N TYR A 19 -4.39 -29.39 -14.31
CA TYR A 19 -5.40 -30.25 -13.69
C TYR A 19 -6.38 -30.82 -14.72
N GLN A 20 -6.89 -30.01 -15.66
CA GLN A 20 -7.85 -30.47 -16.67
C GLN A 20 -7.26 -31.44 -17.70
N VAL A 21 -5.98 -31.28 -18.05
CA VAL A 21 -5.30 -32.20 -18.98
C VAL A 21 -4.95 -33.52 -18.29
N LEU A 22 -4.61 -33.48 -17.00
CA LEU A 22 -4.25 -34.67 -16.22
C LEU A 22 -5.45 -35.42 -15.62
N SER A 23 -6.62 -34.77 -15.54
CA SER A 23 -7.84 -35.40 -15.02
C SER A 23 -8.55 -36.30 -16.03
N ASP A 24 -8.24 -36.16 -17.33
CA ASP A 24 -8.87 -36.89 -18.42
C ASP A 24 -7.83 -37.83 -19.06
N GLU A 25 -8.07 -39.13 -18.97
CA GLU A 25 -7.11 -40.18 -19.34
C GLU A 25 -6.78 -40.16 -20.85
N ASP A 26 -7.72 -39.74 -21.69
CA ASP A 26 -7.52 -39.63 -23.13
C ASP A 26 -6.72 -38.37 -23.50
N LYS A 27 -6.98 -37.23 -22.84
CA LYS A 27 -6.22 -35.99 -23.05
C LYS A 27 -4.79 -36.10 -22.54
N ARG A 28 -4.60 -36.76 -21.39
CA ARG A 28 -3.28 -37.08 -20.86
C ARG A 28 -2.48 -37.94 -21.83
N ARG A 29 -3.09 -38.98 -22.40
CA ARG A 29 -2.44 -39.87 -23.37
C ARG A 29 -2.02 -39.16 -24.67
N ILE A 30 -2.80 -38.19 -25.14
CA ILE A 30 -2.49 -37.39 -26.33
C ILE A 30 -1.35 -36.41 -26.02
N TYR A 31 -1.41 -35.72 -24.87
CA TYR A 31 -0.36 -34.82 -24.41
C TYR A 31 0.98 -35.54 -24.18
N ASP A 32 0.94 -36.71 -23.55
CA ASP A 32 2.13 -37.52 -23.25
C ASP A 32 2.81 -38.03 -24.54
N LYS A 33 2.06 -38.17 -25.65
CA LYS A 33 2.61 -38.62 -26.94
C LYS A 33 3.06 -37.50 -27.88
N TYR A 34 2.36 -36.37 -27.89
CA TYR A 34 2.51 -35.34 -28.93
C TYR A 34 2.72 -33.93 -28.37
N GLY A 35 2.81 -33.78 -27.04
CA GLY A 35 2.95 -32.49 -26.38
C GLY A 35 1.72 -31.59 -26.54
N GLU A 36 1.88 -30.31 -26.22
CA GLU A 36 0.80 -29.30 -26.28
C GLU A 36 0.18 -29.16 -27.69
N GLU A 37 0.96 -29.43 -28.73
CA GLU A 37 0.53 -29.35 -30.13
C GLU A 37 -0.43 -30.49 -30.52
N GLY A 38 -0.29 -31.67 -29.91
CA GLY A 38 -1.20 -32.81 -30.14
C GLY A 38 -2.64 -32.57 -29.67
N LEU A 39 -2.84 -31.67 -28.71
CA LEU A 39 -4.17 -31.23 -28.27
C LEU A 39 -4.79 -30.21 -29.24
N LYS A 40 -4.01 -29.59 -30.12
CA LYS A 40 -4.47 -28.58 -31.10
C LYS A 40 -4.89 -29.19 -32.44
N GLU A 41 -4.33 -30.35 -32.81
CA GLU A 41 -4.56 -30.95 -34.14
C GLU A 41 -5.25 -32.33 -34.15
N GLY A 42 -5.58 -32.93 -33.00
CA GLY A 42 -6.14 -34.29 -32.92
C GLY A 42 -7.60 -34.34 -32.47
N GLY A 43 -8.56 -34.44 -33.40
CA GLY A 43 -9.98 -34.59 -33.05
C GLY A 43 -10.93 -35.03 -34.17
N GLY A 44 -10.52 -35.93 -35.06
CA GLY A 44 -11.37 -36.47 -36.12
C GLY A 44 -11.81 -37.92 -35.90
N HIS A 45 -12.98 -38.14 -35.29
CA HIS A 45 -13.99 -39.20 -35.54
C HIS A 45 -14.76 -39.59 -34.26
N GLY A 46 -16.08 -39.37 -34.25
CA GLY A 46 -17.01 -40.02 -33.32
C GLY A 46 -17.94 -39.04 -32.58
N GLY A 47 -19.21 -39.03 -32.98
CA GLY A 47 -20.28 -38.15 -32.50
C GLY A 47 -20.32 -37.82 -31.00
N HIS A 48 -20.28 -36.52 -30.68
CA HIS A 48 -21.37 -35.77 -30.05
C HIS A 48 -20.89 -34.33 -29.79
N GLY A 49 -21.26 -33.40 -30.68
CA GLY A 49 -21.58 -32.00 -30.36
C GLY A 49 -20.60 -31.16 -29.52
N PHE A 50 -19.29 -31.35 -29.62
CA PHE A 50 -18.31 -30.44 -29.02
C PHE A 50 -17.37 -29.92 -30.10
N ASN A 51 -17.61 -28.69 -30.57
CA ASN A 51 -16.67 -27.98 -31.44
C ASN A 51 -15.49 -27.47 -30.59
N PRO A 52 -14.26 -27.97 -30.79
CA PRO A 52 -13.07 -27.50 -30.08
C PRO A 52 -12.77 -26.01 -30.37
N GLU A 53 -13.28 -25.51 -31.48
CA GLU A 53 -13.22 -24.11 -31.90
C GLU A 53 -13.99 -23.17 -30.96
N ASP A 54 -15.09 -23.63 -30.33
CA ASP A 54 -15.88 -22.80 -29.40
C ASP A 54 -15.21 -22.67 -28.02
N ILE A 55 -14.55 -23.73 -27.55
CA ILE A 55 -13.80 -23.69 -26.28
C ILE A 55 -12.52 -22.88 -26.44
N PHE A 56 -11.84 -22.98 -27.59
CA PHE A 56 -10.68 -22.16 -27.89
C PHE A 56 -11.06 -20.70 -28.18
N ALA A 57 -12.21 -20.42 -28.80
CA ALA A 57 -12.73 -19.06 -28.97
C ALA A 57 -13.17 -18.42 -27.64
N GLN A 58 -13.66 -19.20 -26.68
CA GLN A 58 -14.01 -18.69 -25.35
C GLN A 58 -12.79 -18.39 -24.48
N PHE A 59 -11.65 -19.02 -24.77
CA PHE A 59 -10.42 -18.88 -23.96
C PHE A 59 -9.33 -18.01 -24.61
N PHE A 60 -9.23 -18.00 -25.94
CA PHE A 60 -8.25 -17.23 -26.74
C PHE A 60 -8.91 -16.21 -27.71
N GLY A 61 -10.22 -16.24 -27.90
CA GLY A 61 -10.94 -15.42 -28.89
C GLY A 61 -11.28 -13.99 -28.45
N GLY A 62 -10.54 -13.42 -27.50
CA GLY A 62 -10.65 -11.99 -27.16
C GLY A 62 -9.91 -11.05 -28.11
N MET A 63 -8.97 -11.56 -28.93
CA MET A 63 -8.05 -10.70 -29.68
C MET A 63 -8.14 -10.82 -31.21
N PHE A 64 -8.75 -11.87 -31.77
CA PHE A 64 -8.87 -12.03 -33.22
C PHE A 64 -10.21 -12.70 -33.58
N GLY A 65 -11.27 -11.91 -33.71
CA GLY A 65 -12.60 -12.40 -34.08
C GLY A 65 -13.45 -11.31 -34.71
N GLY A 66 -13.58 -11.35 -36.03
CA GLY A 66 -14.56 -10.57 -36.77
C GLY A 66 -15.99 -10.96 -36.38
N ASN A 67 -16.90 -9.99 -36.56
CA ASN A 67 -18.35 -10.14 -36.47
C ASN A 67 -18.92 -10.57 -35.11
N ARG A 68 -18.84 -9.67 -34.12
CA ARG A 68 -19.84 -9.58 -33.04
C ARG A 68 -20.30 -8.14 -32.88
N SER A 69 -21.60 -7.95 -33.10
CA SER A 69 -22.48 -6.93 -32.51
C SER A 69 -21.91 -5.52 -32.33
N GLY A 70 -22.34 -4.58 -33.18
CA GLY A 70 -22.14 -3.15 -33.01
C GLY A 70 -22.93 -2.58 -31.82
N GLY A 71 -22.67 -3.08 -30.63
CA GLY A 71 -23.00 -2.37 -29.39
C GLY A 71 -22.09 -1.14 -29.25
N PRO A 72 -22.55 -0.06 -28.61
CA PRO A 72 -21.69 1.07 -28.29
C PRO A 72 -20.44 0.55 -27.56
N LYS A 73 -19.25 0.81 -28.12
CA LYS A 73 -17.99 0.54 -27.39
C LYS A 73 -18.06 1.34 -26.10
N ALA A 74 -18.02 0.66 -24.94
CA ALA A 74 -17.89 1.31 -23.65
C ALA A 74 -16.71 2.28 -23.71
N LYS A 75 -16.92 3.50 -23.20
CA LYS A 75 -15.84 4.49 -23.22
C LYS A 75 -14.69 3.96 -22.36
N PRO A 76 -13.43 4.15 -22.76
CA PRO A 76 -12.31 3.79 -21.90
C PRO A 76 -12.35 4.63 -20.62
N ILE A 77 -11.99 4.04 -19.48
CA ILE A 77 -11.92 4.74 -18.19
C ILE A 77 -10.67 5.65 -18.17
N GLY A 78 -10.82 6.82 -17.55
CA GLY A 78 -9.75 7.78 -17.32
C GLY A 78 -8.67 7.27 -16.36
N PRO A 79 -7.47 7.85 -16.40
CA PRO A 79 -6.43 7.55 -15.43
C PRO A 79 -6.87 7.93 -14.00
N ALA A 80 -6.41 7.15 -13.02
CA ALA A 80 -6.60 7.47 -11.61
C ALA A 80 -5.66 8.60 -11.16
N ILE A 81 -6.12 9.46 -10.26
CA ILE A 81 -5.28 10.43 -9.55
C ILE A 81 -4.87 9.81 -8.22
N LYS A 82 -3.57 9.83 -7.89
CA LYS A 82 -3.06 9.37 -6.58
C LYS A 82 -2.61 10.57 -5.76
N LEU A 83 -3.11 10.69 -4.55
CA LEU A 83 -2.79 11.77 -3.62
C LEU A 83 -2.32 11.21 -2.29
N ASP A 84 -1.18 11.65 -1.79
CA ASP A 84 -0.73 11.30 -0.44
C ASP A 84 -1.51 12.16 0.56
N PHE A 85 -2.18 11.52 1.50
CA PHE A 85 -2.94 12.17 2.56
C PHE A 85 -2.21 12.02 3.90
N PRO A 86 -1.56 13.08 4.42
CA PRO A 86 -0.92 13.01 5.72
C PRO A 86 -1.97 12.97 6.83
N ALA A 87 -1.91 11.94 7.68
CA ALA A 87 -2.81 11.72 8.80
C ALA A 87 -2.05 11.64 10.14
N SER A 88 -2.57 12.31 11.16
CA SER A 88 -1.99 12.25 12.50
C SER A 88 -2.36 10.96 13.24
N LEU A 89 -1.57 10.54 14.22
CA LEU A 89 -1.90 9.36 15.03
C LEU A 89 -3.23 9.53 15.78
N GLU A 90 -3.60 10.74 16.17
CA GLU A 90 -4.89 11.05 16.78
C GLU A 90 -6.06 10.83 15.81
N GLU A 91 -5.91 11.28 14.56
CA GLU A 91 -6.90 11.05 13.50
C GLU A 91 -7.03 9.56 13.19
N LEU A 92 -5.91 8.84 13.06
CA LEU A 92 -5.90 7.39 12.85
C LEU A 92 -6.42 6.60 14.06
N TYR A 93 -6.41 7.18 15.26
CA TYR A 93 -6.93 6.55 16.47
C TYR A 93 -8.45 6.71 16.60
N ARG A 94 -8.99 7.89 16.27
CA ARG A 94 -10.41 8.21 16.48
C ARG A 94 -11.27 8.01 15.22
N GLY A 95 -10.63 8.01 14.07
CA GLY A 95 -11.29 8.22 12.79
C GLY A 95 -11.73 9.67 12.61
N ARG A 96 -11.90 10.09 11.36
CA ARG A 96 -12.35 11.44 11.00
C ARG A 96 -12.94 11.45 9.59
N GLU A 97 -13.98 12.25 9.39
CA GLU A 97 -14.47 12.62 8.06
C GLU A 97 -13.63 13.79 7.50
N VAL A 98 -13.16 13.64 6.26
CA VAL A 98 -12.25 14.57 5.61
C VAL A 98 -12.89 15.11 4.35
N ASP A 99 -12.98 16.43 4.28
CA ASP A 99 -13.30 17.14 3.05
C ASP A 99 -12.04 17.81 2.49
N LEU A 100 -11.70 17.53 1.23
CA LEU A 100 -10.54 18.12 0.56
C LEU A 100 -10.92 18.72 -0.78
N ASP A 101 -10.49 19.95 -1.03
CA ASP A 101 -10.57 20.57 -2.34
C ASP A 101 -9.46 20.04 -3.26
N VAL A 102 -9.84 19.27 -4.27
CA VAL A 102 -8.93 18.70 -5.26
C VAL A 102 -9.04 19.48 -6.57
N SER A 103 -7.93 20.10 -6.98
CA SER A 103 -7.82 20.78 -8.26
C SER A 103 -7.63 19.78 -9.41
N LYS A 104 -8.66 19.59 -10.22
CA LYS A 104 -8.70 18.63 -11.34
C LYS A 104 -9.17 19.27 -12.65
N GLN A 105 -9.04 18.52 -13.73
CA GLN A 105 -9.62 18.86 -15.01
C GLN A 105 -11.09 18.43 -15.02
N LYS A 106 -11.99 19.35 -15.39
CA LYS A 106 -13.42 19.07 -15.54
C LYS A 106 -13.86 19.35 -16.97
N LEU A 107 -14.94 18.71 -17.42
CA LEU A 107 -15.63 19.08 -18.63
C LEU A 107 -16.09 20.54 -18.51
N CYS A 108 -15.98 21.28 -19.61
CA CYS A 108 -16.40 22.66 -19.63
C CYS A 108 -17.90 22.74 -19.28
N PRO A 109 -18.29 23.46 -18.21
CA PRO A 109 -19.68 23.48 -17.73
C PRO A 109 -20.63 24.09 -18.76
N HIS A 110 -20.13 24.98 -19.61
CA HIS A 110 -20.95 25.61 -20.65
C HIS A 110 -21.22 24.71 -21.85
N CYS A 111 -20.24 23.92 -22.30
CA CYS A 111 -20.40 23.12 -23.52
C CYS A 111 -20.47 21.60 -23.26
N GLY A 112 -20.39 21.14 -22.01
CA GLY A 112 -20.50 19.74 -21.63
C GLY A 112 -19.49 18.82 -22.34
N GLY A 113 -18.31 19.34 -22.68
CA GLY A 113 -17.30 18.57 -23.43
C GLY A 113 -17.44 18.59 -24.96
N THR A 114 -18.44 19.28 -25.53
CA THR A 114 -18.58 19.37 -27.00
C THR A 114 -17.54 20.28 -27.66
N GLY A 115 -17.11 21.34 -26.96
CA GLY A 115 -16.18 22.35 -27.47
C GLY A 115 -16.85 23.40 -28.36
N ALA A 116 -18.15 23.29 -28.61
CA ALA A 116 -18.96 24.26 -29.35
C ALA A 116 -19.59 25.30 -28.43
N GLU A 117 -19.90 26.48 -28.98
CA GLU A 117 -20.62 27.51 -28.24
C GLU A 117 -22.06 27.06 -27.89
N SER A 118 -22.76 26.46 -28.85
CA SER A 118 -24.08 25.88 -28.65
C SER A 118 -24.20 24.53 -29.36
N SER A 119 -25.28 23.78 -29.10
CA SER A 119 -25.60 22.55 -29.83
C SER A 119 -25.77 22.78 -31.33
N ASP A 120 -26.27 23.95 -31.73
CA ASP A 120 -26.57 24.30 -33.12
C ASP A 120 -25.31 24.63 -33.94
N ASP A 121 -24.23 24.97 -33.23
CA ASP A 121 -22.91 25.19 -33.81
C ASP A 121 -22.17 23.88 -34.12
N ILE A 122 -22.81 22.73 -33.89
CA ILE A 122 -22.28 21.40 -34.21
C ILE A 122 -22.94 20.92 -35.49
N SER A 123 -22.18 20.83 -36.59
CA SER A 123 -22.64 20.27 -37.85
C SER A 123 -21.96 18.95 -38.18
N THR A 124 -22.65 18.08 -38.92
CA THR A 124 -22.03 16.87 -39.47
C THR A 124 -20.86 17.25 -40.39
N CYS A 125 -19.79 16.48 -40.33
CA CYS A 125 -18.62 16.72 -41.17
C CYS A 125 -18.94 16.36 -42.62
N ASP A 126 -18.99 17.34 -43.53
CA ASP A 126 -19.29 17.12 -44.96
C ASP A 126 -18.24 16.23 -45.64
N ASP A 127 -17.01 16.28 -45.13
CA ASP A 127 -15.88 15.55 -45.68
C ASP A 127 -15.99 14.04 -45.49
N CYS A 128 -16.56 13.59 -44.38
CA CYS A 128 -16.73 12.16 -44.07
C CYS A 128 -18.20 11.77 -43.89
N ASN A 129 -19.14 12.68 -44.15
CA ASN A 129 -20.58 12.52 -43.94
C ASN A 129 -20.93 11.92 -42.56
N GLY A 130 -20.22 12.35 -41.51
CA GLY A 130 -20.46 11.85 -40.15
C GLY A 130 -19.72 10.57 -39.77
N SER A 131 -19.07 9.89 -40.71
CA SER A 131 -18.40 8.60 -40.44
C SER A 131 -17.08 8.72 -39.67
N GLY A 132 -16.50 9.92 -39.58
CA GLY A 132 -15.19 10.14 -38.92
C GLY A 132 -13.98 9.59 -39.70
N MET A 133 -14.20 8.78 -40.74
CA MET A 133 -13.16 8.09 -41.51
C MET A 133 -13.30 8.43 -43.01
N LYS A 134 -12.19 8.42 -43.74
CA LYS A 134 -12.13 8.53 -45.19
C LYS A 134 -11.41 7.32 -45.76
N VAL A 135 -11.90 6.78 -46.87
CA VAL A 135 -11.18 5.76 -47.64
C VAL A 135 -10.21 6.48 -48.57
N VAL A 136 -8.91 6.24 -48.38
CA VAL A 136 -7.85 6.74 -49.25
C VAL A 136 -7.33 5.57 -50.08
N GLU A 137 -7.29 5.74 -51.39
CA GLU A 137 -6.74 4.75 -52.31
C GLU A 137 -5.25 5.05 -52.54
N ARG A 138 -4.37 4.10 -52.21
CA ARG A 138 -2.94 4.18 -52.51
C ARG A 138 -2.60 3.16 -53.59
N VAL A 139 -2.09 3.63 -54.73
CA VAL A 139 -1.60 2.77 -55.80
C VAL A 139 -0.20 2.29 -55.44
N LEU A 140 -0.02 0.98 -55.30
CA LEU A 140 1.27 0.34 -54.97
C LEU A 140 2.00 -0.19 -56.22
N GLY A 141 1.31 -0.24 -57.35
CA GLY A 141 1.86 -0.65 -58.64
C GLY A 141 0.76 -0.84 -59.69
N PRO A 142 1.13 -1.22 -60.93
CA PRO A 142 0.17 -1.49 -62.00
C PRO A 142 -0.81 -2.59 -61.55
N GLY A 143 -2.10 -2.26 -61.46
CA GLY A 143 -3.15 -3.20 -61.05
C GLY A 143 -3.32 -3.42 -59.53
N PHE A 144 -2.48 -2.81 -58.69
CA PHE A 144 -2.55 -2.98 -57.23
C PHE A 144 -2.94 -1.66 -56.55
N ILE A 145 -4.23 -1.51 -56.24
CA ILE A 145 -4.78 -0.39 -55.47
C ILE A 145 -5.12 -0.89 -54.07
N GLN A 146 -4.45 -0.31 -53.06
CA GLN A 146 -4.77 -0.55 -51.66
C GLN A 146 -5.73 0.52 -51.16
N ARG A 147 -6.93 0.12 -50.73
CA ARG A 147 -7.86 1.00 -50.01
C ARG A 147 -7.54 0.99 -48.53
N MET A 148 -7.05 2.10 -47.99
CA MET A 148 -6.83 2.27 -46.56
C MET A 148 -7.88 3.22 -45.97
N GLN A 149 -8.45 2.86 -44.82
CA GLN A 149 -9.28 3.79 -44.07
C GLN A 149 -8.36 4.67 -43.22
N THR A 150 -8.49 5.98 -43.37
CA THR A 150 -7.73 6.99 -42.61
C THR A 150 -8.71 7.89 -41.88
N THR A 151 -8.33 8.36 -40.69
CA THR A 151 -9.13 9.32 -39.94
C THR A 151 -9.36 10.60 -40.76
N CYS A 152 -10.60 11.09 -40.78
CA CYS A 152 -10.94 12.32 -41.48
C CYS A 152 -10.18 13.50 -40.85
N GLN A 153 -9.35 14.19 -41.64
CA GLN A 153 -8.52 15.30 -41.16
C GLN A 153 -9.33 16.54 -40.73
N LYS A 154 -10.56 16.73 -41.25
CA LYS A 154 -11.41 17.88 -40.93
C LYS A 154 -12.10 17.76 -39.57
N CYS A 155 -12.54 16.56 -39.19
CA CYS A 155 -13.21 16.31 -37.90
C CYS A 155 -12.36 15.50 -36.91
N HIS A 156 -11.12 15.13 -37.27
CA HIS A 156 -10.23 14.28 -36.48
C HIS A 156 -10.90 13.02 -35.92
N GLY A 157 -11.77 12.38 -36.69
CA GLY A 157 -12.49 11.17 -36.27
C GLY A 157 -13.83 11.40 -35.56
N ALA A 158 -14.17 12.63 -35.15
CA ALA A 158 -15.39 12.90 -34.39
C ALA A 158 -16.69 12.83 -35.22
N GLY A 159 -16.61 12.83 -36.56
CA GLY A 159 -17.77 12.88 -37.46
C GLY A 159 -18.53 14.21 -37.46
N LYS A 160 -18.24 15.10 -36.52
CA LYS A 160 -18.87 16.43 -36.39
C LYS A 160 -17.79 17.52 -36.44
N VAL A 161 -18.18 18.69 -36.93
CA VAL A 161 -17.35 19.89 -37.03
C VAL A 161 -18.03 21.02 -36.27
N THR A 162 -17.24 21.75 -35.50
CA THR A 162 -17.71 22.90 -34.72
C THR A 162 -17.59 24.18 -35.55
N LYS A 163 -18.70 24.87 -35.80
CA LYS A 163 -18.75 26.17 -36.51
C LYS A 163 -18.21 27.30 -35.64
N LYS A 164 -18.69 27.38 -34.39
CA LYS A 164 -18.28 28.38 -33.40
C LYS A 164 -17.75 27.69 -32.15
N LYS A 165 -16.49 28.01 -31.81
CA LYS A 165 -15.83 27.47 -30.61
C LYS A 165 -16.44 28.06 -29.35
N CYS A 166 -16.54 27.24 -28.30
CA CYS A 166 -16.97 27.69 -26.97
C CYS A 166 -16.07 28.81 -26.45
N HIS A 167 -16.65 29.91 -25.97
CA HIS A 167 -15.89 31.05 -25.44
C HIS A 167 -15.14 30.73 -24.13
N ILE A 168 -15.68 29.85 -23.27
CA ILE A 168 -15.05 29.50 -21.97
C ILE A 168 -13.81 28.61 -22.17
N CYS A 169 -13.96 27.49 -22.88
CA CYS A 169 -12.85 26.55 -23.07
C CYS A 169 -12.06 26.79 -24.37
N SER A 170 -12.46 27.76 -25.20
CA SER A 170 -11.85 28.06 -26.50
C SER A 170 -11.75 26.83 -27.42
N GLY A 171 -12.73 25.92 -27.33
CA GLY A 171 -12.76 24.66 -28.08
C GLY A 171 -11.95 23.51 -27.47
N LYS A 172 -11.30 23.69 -26.32
CA LYS A 172 -10.53 22.63 -25.62
C LYS A 172 -11.40 21.59 -24.92
N LYS A 173 -12.71 21.81 -24.83
CA LYS A 173 -13.73 20.93 -24.21
C LYS A 173 -13.64 20.77 -22.68
N VAL A 174 -12.47 21.04 -22.09
CA VAL A 174 -12.20 20.92 -20.65
C VAL A 174 -11.69 22.23 -20.06
N VAL A 175 -11.81 22.38 -18.75
CA VAL A 175 -11.34 23.51 -17.95
C VAL A 175 -10.71 23.00 -16.64
N ARG A 176 -9.84 23.81 -16.01
CA ARG A 176 -9.38 23.52 -14.64
C ARG A 176 -10.42 24.00 -13.64
N GLY A 177 -10.73 23.17 -12.66
CA GLY A 177 -11.64 23.47 -11.56
C GLY A 177 -11.19 22.77 -10.28
N SER A 178 -11.89 23.06 -9.18
CA SER A 178 -11.69 22.40 -7.89
C SER A 178 -13.01 21.78 -7.45
N ASP A 179 -12.97 20.54 -7.00
CA ASP A 179 -14.11 19.87 -6.36
C ASP A 179 -13.75 19.48 -4.94
N GLN A 180 -14.71 19.65 -4.04
CA GLN A 180 -14.62 19.16 -2.68
C GLN A 180 -14.95 17.66 -2.68
N ILE A 181 -13.96 16.83 -2.35
CA ILE A 181 -14.10 15.38 -2.25
C ILE A 181 -14.11 15.02 -0.77
N SER A 182 -15.13 14.27 -0.35
CA SER A 182 -15.31 13.80 1.02
C SER A 182 -14.97 12.32 1.11
N PHE A 183 -14.21 11.93 2.14
CA PHE A 183 -13.95 10.53 2.47
C PHE A 183 -13.75 10.36 3.98
N ASP A 184 -13.99 9.15 4.48
CA ASP A 184 -13.79 8.81 5.88
C ASP A 184 -12.47 8.08 6.12
N ILE A 185 -11.80 8.44 7.19
CA ILE A 185 -10.68 7.69 7.75
C ILE A 185 -11.22 6.87 8.89
N THR A 186 -11.23 5.55 8.72
CA THR A 186 -11.68 4.64 9.77
C THR A 186 -10.61 4.50 10.86
N PRO A 187 -11.02 4.30 12.13
CA PRO A 187 -10.08 4.04 13.21
C PRO A 187 -9.18 2.85 12.89
N GLY A 188 -7.89 2.98 13.17
CA GLY A 188 -6.92 1.90 12.99
C GLY A 188 -6.36 1.81 11.58
N THR A 189 -6.74 2.71 10.65
CA THR A 189 -6.22 2.77 9.28
C THR A 189 -4.69 2.66 9.27
N PRO A 190 -4.10 1.65 8.59
CA PRO A 190 -2.66 1.47 8.58
C PRO A 190 -1.97 2.49 7.68
N ASN A 191 -0.70 2.77 7.96
CA ASN A 191 0.13 3.59 7.08
C ASN A 191 0.25 2.93 5.69
N GLY A 192 0.06 3.73 4.63
CA GLY A 192 0.03 3.28 3.24
C GLY A 192 -1.32 2.71 2.79
N HIS A 193 -2.36 2.75 3.61
CA HIS A 193 -3.70 2.34 3.20
C HIS A 193 -4.25 3.26 2.10
N SER A 194 -4.87 2.67 1.08
CA SER A 194 -5.47 3.40 -0.04
C SER A 194 -6.98 3.49 0.11
N ILE A 195 -7.52 4.70 0.11
CA ILE A 195 -8.95 5.00 0.09
C ILE A 195 -9.29 5.47 -1.33
N THR A 196 -10.24 4.81 -1.98
CA THR A 196 -10.61 5.08 -3.38
C THR A 196 -11.96 5.76 -3.44
N VAL A 197 -12.03 6.90 -4.12
CA VAL A 197 -13.27 7.60 -4.45
C VAL A 197 -13.47 7.52 -5.96
N GLU A 198 -14.48 6.78 -6.38
CA GLU A 198 -14.79 6.53 -7.79
C GLU A 198 -15.29 7.79 -8.49
N ASP A 199 -15.10 7.88 -9.81
CA ASP A 199 -15.61 8.95 -10.69
C ASP A 199 -15.18 10.39 -10.33
N GLU A 200 -14.18 10.56 -9.46
CA GLU A 200 -13.73 11.87 -8.98
C GLU A 200 -12.42 12.38 -9.61
N ALA A 201 -11.79 11.62 -10.51
CA ALA A 201 -10.53 12.01 -11.17
C ALA A 201 -10.72 13.08 -12.26
N ASP A 202 -9.68 13.30 -13.07
CA ASP A 202 -9.74 14.18 -14.24
C ASP A 202 -10.79 13.68 -15.24
N GLU A 203 -11.65 14.60 -15.70
CA GLU A 203 -12.66 14.31 -16.71
C GLU A 203 -12.09 14.49 -18.12
N TYR A 204 -12.49 13.61 -19.05
CA TYR A 204 -12.12 13.69 -20.46
C TYR A 204 -13.36 13.52 -21.34
N PRO A 205 -13.48 14.24 -22.47
CA PRO A 205 -14.67 14.15 -23.34
C PRO A 205 -14.94 12.72 -23.87
N ASP A 206 -13.88 11.98 -24.14
CA ASP A 206 -13.91 10.67 -24.80
C ASP A 206 -13.71 9.50 -23.82
N LYS A 207 -13.65 9.76 -22.52
CA LYS A 207 -13.44 8.75 -21.47
C LYS A 207 -14.49 8.85 -20.37
N GLU A 208 -14.67 7.78 -19.63
CA GLU A 208 -15.32 7.84 -18.31
C GLU A 208 -14.32 8.38 -17.27
N THR A 209 -14.82 8.98 -16.20
CA THR A 209 -13.95 9.55 -15.16
C THR A 209 -13.29 8.42 -14.38
N GLY A 210 -12.00 8.57 -14.05
CA GLY A 210 -11.30 7.60 -13.21
C GLY A 210 -11.52 7.86 -11.72
N PRO A 211 -10.94 7.04 -10.83
CA PRO A 211 -10.99 7.26 -9.40
C PRO A 211 -9.87 8.19 -8.89
N VAL A 212 -10.12 8.82 -7.74
CA VAL A 212 -9.09 9.42 -6.89
C VAL A 212 -8.72 8.43 -5.79
N ILE A 213 -7.43 8.15 -5.64
CA ILE A 213 -6.89 7.22 -4.65
C ILE A 213 -6.08 8.03 -3.65
N PHE A 214 -6.58 8.15 -2.43
CA PHE A 214 -5.89 8.76 -1.30
C PHE A 214 -5.02 7.72 -0.60
N ILE A 215 -3.72 7.96 -0.51
CA ILE A 215 -2.76 7.10 0.18
C ILE A 215 -2.48 7.71 1.55
N VAL A 216 -2.99 7.08 2.60
CA VAL A 216 -2.83 7.56 3.97
C VAL A 216 -1.37 7.43 4.40
N THR A 217 -0.76 8.55 4.76
CA THR A 217 0.63 8.64 5.22
C THR A 217 0.67 9.09 6.67
N GLU A 218 1.16 8.24 7.56
CA GLU A 218 1.26 8.54 8.99
C GLU A 218 2.29 9.66 9.24
N THR A 219 1.85 10.74 9.88
CA THR A 219 2.76 11.81 10.31
C THR A 219 3.47 11.43 11.61
N PRO A 220 4.78 11.73 11.76
CA PRO A 220 5.50 11.47 13.00
C PRO A 220 4.86 12.18 14.20
N HIS A 221 4.63 11.43 15.27
CA HIS A 221 4.07 11.96 16.51
C HIS A 221 5.17 12.19 17.57
N ARG A 222 4.98 13.17 18.46
CA ARG A 222 6.01 13.61 19.42
C ARG A 222 6.30 12.60 20.52
N LEU A 223 5.29 11.84 20.95
CA LEU A 223 5.38 10.94 22.10
C LEU A 223 5.28 9.46 21.73
N PHE A 224 4.75 9.16 20.54
CA PHE A 224 4.36 7.81 20.18
C PHE A 224 4.91 7.47 18.81
N SER A 225 5.36 6.23 18.66
CA SER A 225 5.69 5.62 17.38
C SER A 225 4.80 4.41 17.20
N ARG A 226 4.09 4.31 16.08
CA ARG A 226 3.23 3.17 15.80
C ARG A 226 4.01 2.03 15.17
N VAL A 227 3.79 0.81 15.67
CA VAL A 227 4.26 -0.43 15.05
C VAL A 227 3.07 -1.36 14.94
N LYS A 228 2.55 -1.51 13.71
CA LYS A 228 1.29 -2.23 13.44
C LYS A 228 0.14 -1.64 14.28
N ASN A 229 -0.38 -2.39 15.24
CA ASN A 229 -1.47 -1.95 16.11
C ASN A 229 -0.96 -1.52 17.50
N ASN A 230 0.34 -1.61 17.74
CA ASN A 230 0.93 -1.24 19.02
C ASN A 230 1.51 0.16 18.95
N LEU A 231 1.54 0.82 20.09
CA LEU A 231 2.22 2.09 20.27
C LEU A 231 3.50 1.87 21.08
N HIS A 232 4.53 2.62 20.74
CA HIS A 232 5.78 2.66 21.47
C HIS A 232 6.01 4.09 21.96
N MET A 233 6.43 4.23 23.21
CA MET A 233 6.85 5.52 23.75
C MET A 233 8.15 5.35 24.52
N ASP A 234 9.02 6.35 24.38
CA ASP A 234 10.29 6.41 25.09
C ASP A 234 10.16 7.41 26.25
N VAL A 235 10.47 6.97 27.45
CA VAL A 235 10.41 7.79 28.67
C VAL A 235 11.79 7.89 29.30
N GLN A 236 12.22 9.12 29.51
CA GLN A 236 13.48 9.41 30.19
C GLN A 236 13.24 9.55 31.68
N ILE A 237 13.91 8.72 32.49
CA ILE A 237 13.87 8.76 33.96
C ILE A 237 15.26 9.07 34.50
N SER A 238 15.33 9.75 35.63
CA SER A 238 16.59 10.00 36.35
C SER A 238 17.11 8.73 37.04
N LEU A 239 18.40 8.70 37.37
CA LEU A 239 18.97 7.62 38.18
C LEU A 239 18.25 7.45 39.53
N LEU A 240 17.80 8.55 40.15
CA LEU A 240 17.02 8.49 41.39
C LEU A 240 15.69 7.77 41.16
N GLU A 241 14.90 8.23 40.19
CA GLU A 241 13.62 7.62 39.80
C GLU A 241 13.79 6.13 39.43
N SER A 242 14.89 5.77 38.76
CA SER A 242 15.23 4.39 38.41
C SER A 242 15.49 3.50 39.63
N LEU A 243 15.97 4.03 40.75
CA LEU A 243 16.25 3.27 41.98
C LEU A 243 15.09 3.28 42.97
N THR A 244 14.34 4.38 43.07
CA THR A 244 13.31 4.59 44.09
C THR A 244 11.88 4.44 43.56
N GLY A 245 11.70 4.26 42.26
CA GLY A 245 10.40 4.34 41.60
C GLY A 245 9.99 5.77 41.25
N PHE A 246 8.91 5.89 40.48
CA PHE A 246 8.40 7.17 39.99
C PHE A 246 6.92 7.12 39.63
N THR A 247 6.32 8.30 39.50
CA THR A 247 4.99 8.49 38.93
C THR A 247 5.04 9.58 37.87
N ARG A 248 4.61 9.26 36.65
CA ARG A 248 4.55 10.23 35.53
C ARG A 248 3.20 10.20 34.85
N LYS A 249 2.74 11.37 34.40
CA LYS A 249 1.47 11.50 33.68
C LYS A 249 1.74 11.90 32.24
N PHE A 250 1.01 11.30 31.31
CA PHE A 250 1.06 11.70 29.90
C PHE A 250 -0.35 11.71 29.31
N LYS A 251 -0.54 12.48 28.24
CA LYS A 251 -1.80 12.52 27.51
C LYS A 251 -1.77 11.46 26.41
N HIS A 252 -2.74 10.54 26.44
CA HIS A 252 -2.88 9.51 25.43
C HIS A 252 -3.78 9.97 24.25
N LEU A 253 -3.80 9.21 23.15
CA LEU A 253 -4.53 9.53 21.91
C LEU A 253 -6.06 9.56 22.12
N ASN A 254 -6.56 8.77 23.07
CA ASN A 254 -7.96 8.83 23.51
C ASN A 254 -8.33 10.14 24.25
N GLY A 255 -7.35 11.02 24.49
CA GLY A 255 -7.54 12.31 25.16
C GLY A 255 -7.49 12.24 26.69
N LYS A 256 -7.44 11.04 27.28
CA LYS A 256 -7.32 10.84 28.72
C LYS A 256 -5.86 10.97 29.17
N THR A 257 -5.67 11.44 30.39
CA THR A 257 -4.37 11.42 31.05
C THR A 257 -4.16 10.07 31.70
N ILE A 258 -3.08 9.39 31.33
CA ILE A 258 -2.68 8.10 31.89
C ILE A 258 -1.50 8.31 32.83
N GLU A 259 -1.52 7.62 33.96
CA GLU A 259 -0.44 7.64 34.95
C GLU A 259 0.41 6.37 34.80
N LEU A 260 1.71 6.57 34.62
CA LEU A 260 2.75 5.55 34.70
C LEU A 260 3.28 5.55 36.13
N VAL A 261 2.90 4.53 36.89
CA VAL A 261 3.40 4.30 38.24
C VAL A 261 4.28 3.07 38.19
N HIS A 262 5.52 3.20 38.67
CA HIS A 262 6.42 2.07 38.85
C HIS A 262 7.05 2.14 40.23
N GLU A 263 6.92 1.06 40.98
CA GLU A 263 7.49 0.89 42.31
C GLU A 263 8.71 -0.03 42.22
N GLY A 264 9.83 0.39 42.81
CA GLY A 264 11.08 -0.38 42.80
C GLY A 264 12.06 0.02 41.69
N ILE A 265 13.02 -0.88 41.44
CA ILE A 265 14.15 -0.61 40.55
C ILE A 265 13.75 -0.83 39.09
N THR A 266 13.90 0.20 38.26
CA THR A 266 13.70 0.15 36.81
C THR A 266 15.03 0.14 36.07
N PRO A 267 15.46 -0.98 35.46
CA PRO A 267 16.69 -1.03 34.68
C PRO A 267 16.63 -0.14 33.42
N ASN A 268 17.80 0.31 32.97
CA ASN A 268 17.88 1.00 31.69
C ASN A 268 17.47 0.07 30.53
N GLY A 269 16.57 0.56 29.67
CA GLY A 269 16.00 -0.20 28.57
C GLY A 269 14.88 -1.15 28.97
N PHE A 270 14.42 -1.12 30.23
CA PHE A 270 13.23 -1.86 30.66
C PHE A 270 12.02 -1.45 29.83
N VAL A 271 11.21 -2.43 29.42
CA VAL A 271 10.00 -2.23 28.62
C VAL A 271 8.81 -2.72 29.41
N GLU A 272 7.86 -1.82 29.64
CA GLU A 272 6.59 -2.12 30.29
C GLU A 272 5.46 -2.16 29.27
N GLU A 273 4.65 -3.22 29.30
CA GLU A 273 3.47 -3.35 28.45
C GLU A 273 2.22 -2.85 29.20
N LYS A 274 1.49 -1.91 28.60
CA LYS A 274 0.14 -1.50 29.01
C LYS A 274 -0.86 -1.98 27.95
N LYS A 275 -1.57 -3.06 28.27
CA LYS A 275 -2.58 -3.67 27.39
C LYS A 275 -3.77 -2.74 27.17
N GLY A 276 -4.30 -2.71 25.95
CA GLY A 276 -5.47 -1.91 25.58
C GLY A 276 -5.21 -0.41 25.40
N LEU A 277 -3.94 0.04 25.48
CA LEU A 277 -3.54 1.44 25.24
C LEU A 277 -2.79 1.61 23.90
N GLY A 278 -2.84 0.62 23.00
CA GLY A 278 -2.31 0.73 21.64
C GLY A 278 -3.30 1.36 20.66
N MET A 279 -3.08 1.17 19.35
CA MET A 279 -4.00 1.61 18.30
C MET A 279 -5.20 0.65 18.18
N PRO A 280 -6.38 1.14 17.77
CA PRO A 280 -7.50 0.28 17.40
C PRO A 280 -7.16 -0.59 16.18
N LEU A 281 -7.78 -1.76 16.08
CA LEU A 281 -7.69 -2.61 14.90
C LEU A 281 -8.59 -2.04 13.79
N PHE A 282 -8.06 -1.98 12.56
CA PHE A 282 -8.77 -1.42 11.40
C PHE A 282 -10.14 -2.03 11.12
N ASN A 283 -10.26 -3.36 11.24
CA ASN A 283 -11.52 -4.07 10.99
C ASN A 283 -12.37 -4.27 12.27
N ASP A 284 -11.81 -3.95 13.43
CA ASP A 284 -12.46 -4.16 14.73
C ASP A 284 -12.04 -3.02 15.68
N PRO A 285 -12.73 -1.87 15.61
CA PRO A 285 -12.36 -0.68 16.39
C PRO A 285 -12.52 -0.86 17.92
N GLU A 286 -13.20 -1.92 18.37
CA GLU A 286 -13.36 -2.21 19.80
C GLU A 286 -12.12 -2.87 20.40
N VAL A 287 -11.31 -3.52 19.56
CA VAL A 287 -10.07 -4.19 19.98
C VAL A 287 -8.89 -3.24 19.81
N PHE A 288 -8.13 -3.08 20.88
CA PHE A 288 -6.95 -2.21 20.92
C PHE A 288 -5.68 -3.04 21.10
N GLY A 289 -4.59 -2.59 20.46
CA GLY A 289 -3.25 -3.11 20.73
C GLY A 289 -2.71 -2.71 22.11
N SER A 290 -1.42 -2.92 22.30
CA SER A 290 -0.71 -2.55 23.53
C SER A 290 0.16 -1.31 23.35
N LEU A 291 0.38 -0.57 24.43
CA LEU A 291 1.41 0.46 24.55
C LEU A 291 2.65 -0.14 25.21
N PHE A 292 3.80 -0.04 24.54
CA PHE A 292 5.10 -0.42 25.07
C PHE A 292 5.85 0.84 25.49
N VAL A 293 6.09 0.96 26.79
CA VAL A 293 6.83 2.08 27.39
C VAL A 293 8.26 1.63 27.63
N LYS A 294 9.22 2.22 26.93
CA LYS A 294 10.64 1.94 27.13
C LYS A 294 11.28 3.04 27.96
N TYR A 295 11.96 2.64 29.04
CA TYR A 295 12.57 3.58 29.96
C TYR A 295 14.07 3.74 29.70
N PHE A 296 14.54 4.98 29.63
CA PHE A 296 15.94 5.35 29.48
C PHE A 296 16.42 6.11 30.71
N VAL A 297 17.45 5.59 31.37
CA VAL A 297 18.01 6.19 32.58
C VAL A 297 19.01 7.28 32.20
N GLN A 298 18.72 8.50 32.62
CA GLN A 298 19.62 9.64 32.53
C GLN A 298 20.51 9.72 33.76
N PHE A 299 21.80 9.55 33.54
CA PHE A 299 22.82 9.75 34.56
C PHE A 299 23.12 11.24 34.76
N PRO A 300 23.43 11.67 35.99
CA PRO A 300 23.92 13.02 36.23
C PRO A 300 25.25 13.22 35.51
N LYS A 301 25.48 14.42 34.97
CA LYS A 301 26.71 14.75 34.22
C LYS A 301 27.98 14.67 35.07
N SER A 302 27.86 14.91 36.37
CA SER A 302 28.96 14.88 37.33
C SER A 302 28.43 14.62 38.74
N LEU A 303 29.25 14.03 39.60
CA LEU A 303 28.96 13.82 41.01
C LEU A 303 29.99 14.56 41.88
N SER A 304 29.54 15.14 43.00
CA SER A 304 30.46 15.66 44.01
C SER A 304 31.12 14.50 44.77
N LYS A 305 32.31 14.72 45.33
CA LYS A 305 33.02 13.69 46.11
C LYS A 305 32.16 13.15 47.26
N LYS A 306 31.52 14.05 48.00
CA LYS A 306 30.58 13.70 49.08
C LYS A 306 29.44 12.79 48.59
N ALA A 307 28.83 13.11 47.44
CA ALA A 307 27.76 12.29 46.87
C ALA A 307 28.28 10.91 46.42
N SER A 308 29.48 10.86 45.84
CA SER A 308 30.11 9.60 45.45
C SER A 308 30.38 8.70 46.65
N ASP A 309 30.93 9.24 47.73
CA ASP A 309 31.24 8.48 48.95
C ASP A 309 29.97 7.88 49.56
N SER A 310 28.88 8.65 49.63
CA SER A 310 27.58 8.15 50.11
C SER A 310 26.98 7.05 49.23
N ILE A 311 27.15 7.13 47.90
CA ILE A 311 26.65 6.09 46.99
C ILE A 311 27.44 4.78 47.17
N ILE A 312 28.75 4.86 47.36
CA ILE A 312 29.60 3.68 47.63
C ILE A 312 29.20 3.00 48.94
N GLU A 313 28.86 3.78 49.97
CA GLU A 313 28.37 3.25 51.24
C GLU A 313 27.02 2.53 51.09
N ILE A 314 26.08 3.10 50.31
CA ILE A 314 24.73 2.54 50.12
C ILE A 314 24.73 1.31 49.21
N LEU A 315 25.43 1.38 48.07
CA LEU A 315 25.38 0.34 47.03
C LEU A 315 26.50 -0.71 47.16
N GLY A 316 27.48 -0.48 48.04
CA GLY A 316 28.63 -1.35 48.22
C GLY A 316 29.69 -1.19 47.13
N THR A 317 30.62 -2.15 47.07
CA THR A 317 31.68 -2.16 46.06
C THR A 317 31.12 -2.61 44.70
N GLY A 318 31.44 -1.87 43.64
CA GLY A 318 31.06 -2.21 42.27
C GLY A 318 31.55 -3.58 41.82
N ILE A 319 31.09 -4.01 40.64
CA ILE A 319 31.45 -5.30 40.04
C ILE A 319 32.99 -5.39 39.90
N GLN A 320 33.59 -6.40 40.52
CA GLN A 320 35.03 -6.66 40.34
C GLN A 320 35.23 -7.32 38.97
N TYR A 321 35.91 -6.61 38.08
CA TYR A 321 36.34 -7.16 36.81
C TYR A 321 37.55 -8.07 37.04
N ASN A 322 37.41 -9.35 36.74
CA ASN A 322 38.54 -10.28 36.72
C ASN A 322 39.13 -10.32 35.29
N PRO A 323 40.29 -9.70 35.03
CA PRO A 323 40.89 -9.69 33.70
C PRO A 323 41.37 -11.08 33.24
N ALA A 324 41.46 -12.07 34.13
CA ALA A 324 41.89 -13.43 33.80
C ALA A 324 40.78 -14.29 33.17
N ILE A 325 39.51 -13.88 33.30
CA ILE A 325 38.38 -14.56 32.67
C ILE A 325 37.99 -13.69 31.48
N GLY A 326 38.28 -14.17 30.27
CA GLY A 326 38.07 -13.41 29.03
C GLY A 326 36.66 -12.80 28.95
N ILE A 327 36.53 -11.77 28.11
CA ILE A 327 35.39 -10.84 27.96
C ILE A 327 34.02 -11.55 27.71
N HIS A 328 34.02 -12.87 27.47
CA HIS A 328 32.84 -13.69 27.23
C HIS A 328 32.24 -14.38 28.47
N SER A 329 32.80 -14.16 29.66
CA SER A 329 32.28 -14.75 30.90
C SER A 329 31.37 -13.77 31.66
N ARG A 330 30.22 -14.27 32.14
CA ARG A 330 29.22 -13.46 32.87
C ARG A 330 29.85 -13.03 34.22
N PRO A 331 29.90 -11.73 34.55
CA PRO A 331 30.54 -11.27 35.79
C PRO A 331 29.83 -11.82 37.02
N THR A 332 30.60 -12.35 37.97
CA THR A 332 30.11 -12.91 39.23
C THR A 332 29.91 -11.79 40.24
N LEU A 333 28.69 -11.65 40.77
CA LEU A 333 28.44 -10.77 41.93
C LEU A 333 28.89 -11.50 43.19
N LEU A 334 29.97 -11.05 43.82
CA LEU A 334 30.40 -11.54 45.13
C LEU A 334 29.64 -10.75 46.21
N ASN A 335 28.65 -11.38 46.85
CA ASN A 335 28.14 -10.91 48.14
C ASN A 335 29.21 -11.19 49.18
N THR A 336 29.85 -10.16 49.70
CA THR A 336 30.77 -10.27 50.84
C THR A 336 29.97 -10.35 52.13
N GLU A 337 29.33 -11.49 52.38
CA GLU A 337 28.94 -11.83 53.74
C GLU A 337 30.19 -12.23 54.53
N LYS A 338 30.39 -11.55 55.66
CA LYS A 338 31.43 -11.84 56.64
C LYS A 338 31.17 -13.21 57.29
N SER A 339 32.13 -14.12 57.16
CA SER A 339 32.42 -15.19 58.13
C SER A 339 33.86 -15.62 57.88
N GLY A 340 34.79 -15.54 58.82
CA GLY A 340 34.77 -16.25 60.09
C GLY A 340 35.72 -17.44 59.93
N GLN A 341 36.71 -17.52 60.82
CA GLN A 341 37.85 -18.45 60.76
C GLN A 341 37.47 -19.93 60.58
N ALA A 342 38.23 -20.64 59.75
CA ALA A 342 38.60 -22.04 60.00
C ALA A 342 39.93 -22.35 59.31
N THR A 343 40.92 -22.63 60.14
CA THR A 343 42.21 -23.24 59.81
C THR A 343 42.06 -24.74 59.54
N GLU A 344 43.15 -25.33 59.06
CA GLU A 344 43.46 -26.76 58.86
C GLU A 344 43.19 -27.28 57.43
N ASN A 345 44.22 -27.46 56.59
CA ASN A 345 45.28 -28.49 56.58
C ASN A 345 44.85 -29.81 55.90
N ILE A 346 45.63 -30.16 54.86
CA ILE A 346 46.22 -31.49 54.60
C ILE A 346 45.64 -32.41 53.48
N HIS A 347 46.57 -32.74 52.57
CA HIS A 347 46.83 -33.94 51.72
C HIS A 347 45.92 -34.36 50.53
N ASP A 348 46.57 -34.33 49.35
CA ASP A 348 46.83 -35.40 48.37
C ASP A 348 45.72 -36.23 47.69
N GLU A 349 45.90 -36.30 46.36
CA GLU A 349 45.67 -37.43 45.43
C GLU A 349 44.28 -38.09 45.34
N LEU A 350 43.52 -37.75 44.27
CA LEU A 350 43.28 -38.56 43.06
C LEU A 350 42.17 -37.97 42.18
#